data_AF-A0AAU9XWZ1-F1
#
_entry.id   AF-A0AAU9XWZ1-F1
#
_cell.length_a   1.000
_cell.length_b   1.000
_cell.length_c   1.000
_cell.angle_alpha   90.00
_cell.angle_beta   90.00
_cell.angle_gamma   90.00
#
_symmetry.space_group_name_H-M   'P 1'
#
loop_
_entity.id
_entity.type
_entity.pdbx_description
1 polymer ?
#
loop_
_entity_poly.entity_id
_entity_poly.type
_entity_poly.pdbx_seq_one_letter_code
_entity_poly.pdbx_strand_id
1 'polypeptide(L)'
;MASPAKKVRKTNFSPAEISVLTEKFEENMDILQSKFTNSITNAKKNQIWEEISEAVNAVGVTARSTQEVRDKWKNLQSHAKREFSSFKSEQKKTGGGHAPPNPSEASL
;
A
#
# COMPACT_ATOMS: atom_id res chain seq x y z
N MET A 1 21.81 -24.80 15.79
CA MET A 1 21.82 -23.59 14.94
C MET A 1 20.38 -23.30 14.53
N ALA A 2 19.80 -22.18 14.97
CA ALA A 2 18.41 -21.83 14.65
C ALA A 2 18.35 -21.24 13.23
N SER A 3 17.65 -21.92 12.32
CA SER A 3 17.36 -21.40 10.98
C SER A 3 16.45 -20.16 11.10
N PRO A 4 16.72 -19.07 10.35
CA PRO A 4 15.81 -17.93 10.32
C PRO A 4 14.50 -18.36 9.65
N ALA A 5 13.40 -18.31 10.40
CA ALA A 5 12.07 -18.60 9.90
C ALA A 5 11.79 -17.73 8.66
N LYS A 6 11.61 -18.37 7.50
CA LYS A 6 11.21 -17.69 6.27
C LYS A 6 9.86 -17.02 6.53
N LYS A 7 9.82 -15.69 6.60
CA LYS A 7 8.56 -14.94 6.68
C LYS A 7 7.72 -15.35 5.47
N VAL A 8 6.65 -16.10 5.71
CA VAL A 8 5.66 -16.44 4.70
C VAL A 8 5.13 -15.11 4.16
N ARG A 9 5.35 -14.87 2.86
CA ARG A 9 4.90 -13.64 2.22
C ARG A 9 3.37 -13.60 2.33
N LYS A 10 2.84 -12.62 3.06
CA LYS A 10 1.40 -12.37 3.11
C LYS A 10 0.89 -12.13 1.69
N THR A 11 -0.30 -12.62 1.39
CA THR A 11 -0.97 -12.41 0.09
C THR A 11 -1.07 -10.92 -0.22
N ASN A 12 -0.87 -10.54 -1.47
CA ASN A 12 -1.04 -9.17 -1.95
C ASN A 12 -2.46 -8.66 -1.66
N PHE A 13 -2.62 -7.33 -1.60
CA PHE A 13 -3.95 -6.72 -1.56
C PHE A 13 -4.70 -7.07 -2.84
N SER A 14 -5.88 -7.67 -2.68
CA SER A 14 -6.84 -7.94 -3.74
C SER A 14 -7.42 -6.63 -4.30
N PRO A 15 -7.95 -6.65 -5.53
CA PRO A 15 -8.58 -5.46 -6.12
C PRO A 15 -9.80 -4.99 -5.32
N ALA A 16 -10.53 -5.90 -4.66
CA ALA A 16 -11.65 -5.56 -3.79
C ALA A 16 -11.18 -4.78 -2.55
N GLU A 17 -10.13 -5.25 -1.87
CA GLU A 17 -9.51 -4.56 -0.74
C GLU A 17 -9.01 -3.15 -1.14
N ILE A 18 -8.44 -3.02 -2.34
CA ILE A 18 -7.96 -1.72 -2.87
C ILE A 18 -9.14 -0.78 -3.18
N SER A 19 -10.23 -1.29 -3.73
CA SER A 19 -11.43 -0.48 -4.03
C SER A 19 -12.03 0.08 -2.75
N VAL A 20 -12.24 -0.77 -1.73
CA VAL A 20 -12.77 -0.35 -0.42
C VAL A 20 -11.84 0.65 0.26
N LEU A 21 -10.52 0.41 0.21
CA LEU A 21 -9.54 1.35 0.75
C LEU A 21 -9.63 2.73 0.09
N THR A 22 -9.80 2.77 -1.24
CA THR A 22 -9.85 4.02 -2.00
C THR A 22 -11.16 4.76 -1.76
N GLU A 23 -12.29 4.07 -1.86
CA GLU A 23 -13.62 4.62 -1.60
C GLU A 23 -13.74 5.21 -0.19
N LYS A 24 -13.35 4.45 0.84
CA LYS A 24 -13.41 4.92 2.23
C LYS A 24 -12.44 6.05 2.52
N PHE A 25 -11.30 6.09 1.85
CA PHE A 25 -10.38 7.22 1.96
C PHE A 25 -10.97 8.47 1.31
N GLU A 26 -11.58 8.37 0.13
CA GLU A 26 -12.22 9.49 -0.57
C GLU A 26 -13.38 10.08 0.23
N GLU A 27 -14.24 9.22 0.81
CA GLU A 27 -15.32 9.63 1.73
C GLU A 27 -14.81 10.46 2.92
N ASN A 28 -13.59 10.17 3.40
CA ASN A 28 -13.00 10.78 4.58
C ASN A 28 -11.81 11.71 4.26
N MET A 29 -11.62 12.05 2.98
CA MET A 29 -10.43 12.76 2.50
C MET A 29 -10.27 14.13 3.15
N ASP A 30 -11.37 14.86 3.38
CA ASP A 30 -11.35 16.18 3.99
C ASP A 30 -10.74 16.18 5.40
N ILE A 31 -10.99 15.09 6.15
CA ILE A 31 -10.47 14.92 7.50
C ILE A 31 -9.04 14.35 7.45
N LEU A 32 -8.78 13.37 6.59
CA LEU A 32 -7.48 12.72 6.46
C LEU A 32 -6.40 13.65 5.89
N GLN A 33 -6.72 14.47 4.89
CA GLN A 33 -5.83 15.48 4.30
C GLN A 33 -5.87 16.83 5.01
N SER A 34 -6.71 16.96 6.04
CA SER A 34 -6.82 18.17 6.84
C SER A 34 -5.45 18.62 7.36
N LYS A 35 -5.08 19.89 7.12
CA LYS A 35 -3.84 20.49 7.64
C LYS A 35 -3.89 20.73 9.16
N PHE A 36 -5.06 20.58 9.77
CA PHE A 36 -5.21 20.71 11.22
C PHE A 36 -4.52 19.54 11.94
N THR A 37 -3.64 19.89 12.87
CA THR A 37 -2.80 18.97 13.66
C THR A 37 -3.17 19.00 15.15
N ASN A 38 -4.42 19.35 15.47
CA ASN A 38 -4.91 19.30 16.84
C ASN A 38 -5.01 17.83 17.32
N SER A 39 -4.78 17.57 18.62
CA SER A 39 -4.89 16.21 19.19
C SER A 39 -6.24 15.54 18.90
N ILE A 40 -7.33 16.31 18.91
CA ILE A 40 -8.67 15.82 18.56
C ILE A 40 -8.73 15.40 17.08
N THR A 41 -8.12 16.17 16.18
CA THR A 41 -8.07 15.86 14.75
C THR A 41 -7.19 14.63 14.49
N ASN A 42 -6.09 14.47 15.22
CA ASN A 42 -5.22 13.30 15.12
C ASN A 42 -5.93 12.02 15.58
N ALA A 43 -6.69 12.10 16.69
CA ALA A 43 -7.52 10.99 17.15
C ALA A 43 -8.58 10.60 16.11
N LYS A 44 -9.28 11.58 15.54
CA LYS A 44 -10.26 11.33 14.45
C LYS A 44 -9.62 10.70 13.22
N LYS A 45 -8.46 11.20 12.78
CA LYS A 45 -7.69 10.59 11.69
C LYS A 45 -7.33 9.14 12.00
N ASN A 46 -6.93 8.84 13.24
CA ASN A 46 -6.60 7.48 13.64
C ASN A 46 -7.83 6.56 13.58
N GLN A 47 -8.96 7.02 14.12
CA GLN A 47 -10.22 6.29 14.11
C GLN A 47 -10.69 5.98 12.69
N ILE A 48 -10.67 6.98 11.79
CA ILE A 48 -11.01 6.78 10.38
C ILE A 48 -10.12 5.71 9.74
N TRP A 49 -8.81 5.73 10.03
CA TRP A 49 -7.90 4.70 9.54
C TRP A 49 -8.19 3.31 10.11
N GLU A 50 -8.63 3.21 11.36
CA GLU A 50 -9.08 1.96 11.97
C GLU A 50 -10.35 1.46 11.25
N GLU A 51 -11.34 2.32 11.02
CA GLU A 51 -12.56 1.99 10.28
C GLU A 51 -12.26 1.52 8.84
N ILE A 52 -11.35 2.21 8.14
CA ILE A 52 -10.86 1.79 6.83
C ILE A 52 -10.19 0.42 6.92
N SER A 53 -9.35 0.19 7.94
CA SER A 53 -8.66 -1.07 8.13
C SER A 53 -9.64 -2.22 8.39
N GLU A 54 -10.69 -1.97 9.18
CA GLU A 54 -11.75 -2.94 9.43
C GLU A 54 -12.54 -3.25 8.16
N ALA A 55 -12.92 -2.24 7.38
CA ALA A 55 -13.62 -2.44 6.12
C ALA A 55 -12.79 -3.23 5.10
N VAL A 56 -11.50 -2.91 4.98
CA VAL A 56 -10.55 -3.66 4.14
C VAL A 56 -10.40 -5.10 4.63
N ASN A 57 -10.32 -5.31 5.95
CA ASN A 57 -10.20 -6.65 6.53
C ASN A 57 -11.50 -7.46 6.37
N ALA A 58 -12.66 -6.81 6.36
CA ALA A 58 -13.95 -7.46 6.16
C ALA A 58 -14.10 -8.04 4.74
N VAL A 59 -13.54 -7.37 3.73
CA VAL A 59 -13.50 -7.88 2.34
C VAL A 59 -12.25 -8.72 2.03
N GLY A 60 -11.23 -8.63 2.89
CA GLY A 60 -9.98 -9.33 2.78
C GLY A 60 -10.02 -10.74 3.36
N VAL A 61 -9.09 -11.58 2.91
CA VAL A 61 -8.90 -12.93 3.46
C VAL A 61 -7.89 -12.92 4.63
N THR A 62 -7.15 -11.83 4.80
CA THR A 62 -6.05 -11.73 5.78
C THR A 62 -6.19 -10.49 6.64
N ALA A 63 -6.17 -10.68 7.96
CA ALA A 63 -6.04 -9.61 8.93
C ALA A 63 -4.76 -8.78 8.67
N ARG A 64 -4.96 -7.54 8.23
CA ARG A 64 -3.91 -6.54 8.08
C ARG A 64 -4.04 -5.48 9.17
N SER A 65 -2.90 -5.01 9.65
CA SER A 65 -2.88 -3.91 10.62
C SER A 65 -3.18 -2.57 9.92
N THR A 66 -3.76 -1.64 10.65
CA THR A 66 -3.97 -0.25 10.24
C THR A 66 -2.71 0.38 9.63
N GLN A 67 -1.53 0.04 10.15
CA GLN A 67 -0.26 0.52 9.59
C GLN A 67 0.01 -0.03 8.18
N GLU A 68 -0.24 -1.31 7.93
CA GLU A 68 -0.08 -1.93 6.60
C GLU A 68 -1.05 -1.32 5.59
N VAL A 69 -2.27 -0.99 6.01
CA VAL A 69 -3.29 -0.33 5.19
C VAL A 69 -2.88 1.10 4.83
N ARG A 70 -2.35 1.85 5.80
CA ARG A 70 -1.77 3.19 5.56
C ARG A 70 -0.61 3.15 4.58
N ASP A 71 0.31 2.21 4.76
CA ASP A 71 1.47 2.05 3.87
C ASP A 71 1.03 1.64 2.46
N LYS A 72 0.01 0.77 2.35
CA LYS A 72 -0.60 0.43 1.06
C LYS A 72 -1.21 1.66 0.39
N TRP A 73 -1.96 2.49 1.13
CA TRP A 73 -2.50 3.74 0.60
C TRP A 73 -1.41 4.69 0.11
N LYS A 74 -0.35 4.90 0.90
CA LYS A 74 0.80 5.72 0.48
C LYS A 74 1.45 5.17 -0.79
N ASN A 75 1.58 3.85 -0.89
CA ASN A 75 2.07 3.21 -2.09
C ASN A 75 1.09 3.38 -3.26
N LEU A 76 -0.22 3.28 -3.05
CA LEU A 76 -1.24 3.55 -4.08
C LEU A 76 -1.20 5.01 -4.54
N GLN A 77 -1.05 5.98 -3.64
CA GLN A 77 -0.87 7.38 -4.02
C GLN A 77 0.43 7.61 -4.79
N SER A 78 1.52 6.97 -4.38
CA SER A 78 2.79 7.05 -5.09
C SER A 78 2.71 6.40 -6.47
N HIS A 79 2.08 5.23 -6.56
CA HIS A 79 1.80 4.57 -7.83
C HIS A 79 0.86 5.42 -8.67
N ALA A 80 -0.31 5.84 -8.19
CA ALA A 80 -1.23 6.70 -8.93
C ALA A 80 -0.57 8.00 -9.40
N LYS A 81 0.30 8.63 -8.59
CA LYS A 81 1.06 9.81 -9.00
C LYS A 81 2.13 9.48 -10.03
N ARG A 82 2.78 8.31 -9.90
CA ARG A 82 3.74 7.80 -10.88
C ARG A 82 3.06 7.34 -12.15
N GLU A 83 1.81 6.85 -12.10
CA GLU A 83 0.96 6.48 -13.22
C GLU A 83 0.33 7.72 -13.86
N PHE A 84 0.11 8.83 -13.12
CA PHE A 84 -0.33 10.11 -13.71
C PHE A 84 0.86 10.86 -14.34
N SER A 85 2.03 10.80 -13.71
CA SER A 85 3.29 11.28 -14.28
C SER A 85 3.76 10.39 -15.42
N SER A 86 3.58 9.06 -15.31
CA SER A 86 3.88 8.11 -16.36
C SER A 86 2.85 8.19 -17.43
N PHE A 87 1.54 8.34 -17.22
CA PHE A 87 0.59 8.58 -18.31
C PHE A 87 0.92 9.85 -19.12
N LYS A 88 1.50 10.88 -18.47
CA LYS A 88 2.08 12.05 -19.16
C LYS A 88 3.42 11.76 -19.86
N SER A 89 4.17 10.74 -19.43
CA SER A 89 5.42 10.27 -20.05
C SER A 89 5.31 8.96 -20.84
N GLU A 90 4.17 8.31 -20.89
CA GLU A 90 3.85 6.96 -21.41
C GLU A 90 2.97 7.09 -22.66
N GLN A 91 2.81 8.34 -23.11
CA GLN A 91 3.01 8.67 -24.51
C GLN A 91 4.47 8.41 -24.99
N LYS A 92 5.43 8.05 -24.11
CA LYS A 92 6.82 7.70 -24.45
C LYS A 92 7.45 6.61 -23.53
N LYS A 93 7.17 5.34 -23.85
CA LYS A 93 8.05 4.15 -23.67
C LYS A 93 8.35 3.60 -22.25
N THR A 94 7.94 2.34 -22.07
CA THR A 94 8.60 1.18 -21.43
C THR A 94 9.90 1.40 -20.64
N GLY A 95 9.99 0.85 -19.41
CA GLY A 95 11.27 0.34 -18.86
C GLY A 95 11.45 0.32 -17.33
N GLY A 96 11.60 -0.90 -16.77
CA GLY A 96 12.38 -1.17 -15.55
C GLY A 96 11.59 -1.80 -14.39
N GLY A 97 11.87 -3.00 -13.88
CA GLY A 97 12.93 -3.98 -14.12
C GLY A 97 13.00 -4.93 -12.91
N HIS A 98 13.29 -6.21 -13.13
CA HIS A 98 13.88 -7.09 -12.10
C HIS A 98 15.19 -7.61 -12.68
N ALA A 99 16.31 -7.34 -12.00
CA ALA A 99 17.60 -7.95 -12.31
C ALA A 99 17.65 -9.35 -11.66
N PRO A 100 17.88 -10.44 -12.43
CA PRO A 100 18.24 -11.73 -11.84
C PRO A 100 19.73 -11.74 -11.42
N PRO A 101 20.08 -12.50 -10.37
CA PRO A 101 21.40 -12.47 -9.73
C PRO A 101 22.50 -13.14 -10.56
N ASN A 102 23.70 -12.59 -10.43
CA ASN A 102 24.99 -13.05 -10.94
C ASN A 102 25.29 -14.53 -10.59
N PRO A 103 25.66 -15.39 -11.55
CA PRO A 103 26.34 -16.65 -11.28
C PRO A 103 27.87 -16.47 -11.34
N SER A 104 28.52 -16.36 -10.19
CA SER A 104 29.93 -16.76 -10.10
C SER A 104 29.99 -18.23 -9.75
N GLU A 105 30.76 -18.97 -10.55
CA GLU A 105 31.33 -20.30 -10.27
C GLU A 105 30.45 -21.53 -10.57
N ALA A 106 30.63 -22.09 -11.78
CA ALA A 106 30.57 -23.52 -12.00
C ALA A 106 31.74 -23.92 -12.91
N SER A 107 32.62 -24.74 -12.35
CA SER A 107 33.88 -25.26 -12.88
C SER A 107 33.72 -26.12 -14.13
N LEU A 108 34.66 -25.99 -15.10
CA LEU A 108 35.63 -27.01 -15.53
C LEU A 108 36.47 -26.48 -16.70
#